data_AF-A0AA36BC66-F1
#
_entry.id   AF-A0AA36BC66-F1
#
_cell.length_a   1.000
_cell.length_b   1.000
_cell.length_c   1.000
_cell.angle_alpha   90.00
_cell.angle_beta   90.00
_cell.angle_gamma   90.00
#
_symmetry.space_group_name_H-M   'P 1'
#
loop_
_entity.id
_entity.type
_entity.pdbx_description
1 polymer ?
#
loop_
_entity_poly.entity_id
_entity_poly.type
_entity_poly.pdbx_seq_one_letter_code
_entity_poly.pdbx_strand_id
1 'polypeptide(L)'
;MCGICCILGPKEKIEQHDKNLVLESHISHRGPDASNWTSFSVSEEISATLYGFVLHLRGQLTMQPLTDQNGNILLWNGEIFDGLPELQEDDNDTEALLTALSHCHTDEEILSVLSHLQGPWAFIYWQVERKQLWFGRDVLGRRSLLWHLPESLEDFFILSSIKAGSHKYTEIPAVGIFRMKFENKMKTLPYQLILHPWKEAVWPMTGENLDDVLQSNPNIISGLHPEILEISSPTTNTFLPSICKDMPSSNYEHPPTDKLDVSYLDFLLKSDLGLQTEAEKLIDFLGQSVNTRILNQIPNSLLSSKNLSFNTLSKYNISYKTCSSGDVMEPFSNLHCGTDSVSQLHSIEESNPDHLVVSEESLPLQENNSCDSEHISSETKVIDLHKPTIYLGDANVAILFSGGLDAAVIAALADRYVDPEKSIDLLNVAFASPGSEQQQQQKKKKKDKRNNGLGDDHTTSADKNPFLVPDRLTGYTALEELNPRRKWNFIEINVTKDELQEIRQKRVSHLLYPLCSVLDDSIGCAIWFASRGLGILGNGPNKGKLFYSRAKVILCGMGADELFAGYSRHRSSFRWLAGSYTRIAN
;
A
#
# COMPACT_ATOMS: atom_id res chain seq x y z
N MET A 1 0.45 4.78 -3.75
CA MET A 1 -0.07 4.39 -5.08
C MET A 1 -0.96 5.52 -5.56
N CYS A 2 -0.95 5.88 -6.84
CA CYS A 2 -1.91 6.87 -7.35
C CYS A 2 -3.37 6.38 -7.20
N GLY A 3 -4.30 7.32 -7.26
CA GLY A 3 -5.73 7.08 -7.38
C GLY A 3 -6.20 7.45 -8.79
N ILE A 4 -6.85 6.52 -9.48
CA ILE A 4 -7.45 6.76 -10.81
C ILE A 4 -8.94 6.40 -10.77
N CYS A 5 -9.77 7.22 -11.43
CA CYS A 5 -11.20 6.96 -11.56
C CYS A 5 -11.75 7.51 -12.88
N CYS A 6 -12.70 6.79 -13.49
CA CYS A 6 -13.49 7.23 -14.63
C CYS A 6 -14.96 6.96 -14.34
N ILE A 7 -15.81 7.97 -14.50
CA ILE A 7 -17.27 7.85 -14.42
C ILE A 7 -17.83 8.14 -15.80
N LEU A 8 -18.61 7.21 -16.33
CA LEU A 8 -19.24 7.27 -17.65
C LEU A 8 -20.75 7.04 -17.50
N GLY A 9 -21.57 7.84 -18.18
CA GLY A 9 -23.02 7.72 -18.11
C GLY A 9 -23.75 8.89 -18.77
N PRO A 10 -25.06 9.04 -18.49
CA PRO A 10 -25.89 10.08 -19.10
C PRO A 10 -25.33 11.49 -18.84
N LYS A 11 -25.23 12.30 -19.89
CA LYS A 11 -24.60 13.63 -19.86
C LYS A 11 -25.24 14.55 -18.84
N GLU A 12 -26.56 14.63 -18.84
CA GLU A 12 -27.33 15.47 -17.91
C GLU A 12 -27.05 15.08 -16.45
N LYS A 13 -26.85 13.78 -16.20
CA LYS A 13 -26.54 13.29 -14.88
C LYS A 13 -25.10 13.55 -14.49
N ILE A 14 -24.12 13.36 -15.38
CA ILE A 14 -22.70 13.63 -15.05
C ILE A 14 -22.46 15.10 -14.74
N GLU A 15 -23.11 16.02 -15.46
CA GLU A 15 -23.02 17.45 -15.19
C GLU A 15 -23.62 17.83 -13.82
N GLN A 16 -24.64 17.09 -13.37
CA GLN A 16 -25.27 17.22 -12.06
C GLN A 16 -24.65 16.30 -11.00
N HIS A 17 -23.82 15.32 -11.41
CA HIS A 17 -23.35 14.28 -10.52
C HIS A 17 -22.33 14.91 -9.62
N ASP A 18 -22.57 14.72 -8.33
CA ASP A 18 -21.90 15.44 -7.29
C ASP A 18 -20.39 15.18 -7.39
N LYS A 19 -19.60 16.20 -7.76
CA LYS A 19 -18.13 16.14 -7.70
C LYS A 19 -17.65 15.66 -6.33
N ASN A 20 -18.47 15.91 -5.31
CA ASN A 20 -18.32 15.41 -3.95
C ASN A 20 -18.26 13.88 -3.87
N LEU A 21 -18.93 13.09 -4.73
CA LEU A 21 -18.89 11.63 -4.63
C LEU A 21 -17.46 11.06 -4.75
N VAL A 22 -16.62 11.64 -5.62
CA VAL A 22 -15.22 11.24 -5.78
C VAL A 22 -14.32 12.03 -4.84
N LEU A 23 -14.55 13.33 -4.67
CA LEU A 23 -13.72 14.20 -3.82
C LEU A 23 -13.88 13.92 -2.32
N GLU A 24 -15.07 13.51 -1.86
CA GLU A 24 -15.35 13.05 -0.49
C GLU A 24 -14.99 11.56 -0.31
N SER A 25 -14.73 10.82 -1.39
CA SER A 25 -14.26 9.44 -1.28
C SER A 25 -12.81 9.39 -0.78
N HIS A 26 -12.39 8.22 -0.29
CA HIS A 26 -11.03 8.02 0.19
C HIS A 26 -9.96 8.00 -0.92
N ILE A 27 -10.32 8.19 -2.20
CA ILE A 27 -9.39 8.04 -3.33
C ILE A 27 -8.30 9.12 -3.33
N SER A 28 -8.61 10.31 -2.82
CA SER A 28 -7.65 11.42 -2.69
C SER A 28 -6.49 11.10 -1.77
N HIS A 29 -6.70 10.25 -0.75
CA HIS A 29 -5.64 9.79 0.14
C HIS A 29 -4.60 8.91 -0.54
N ARG A 30 -4.91 8.37 -1.73
CA ARG A 30 -3.94 7.58 -2.52
C ARG A 30 -2.87 8.49 -3.12
N GLY A 31 -3.26 9.66 -3.61
CA GLY A 31 -2.37 10.62 -4.26
C GLY A 31 -2.51 12.02 -3.69
N PRO A 32 -1.82 12.32 -2.57
CA PRO A 32 -1.90 13.62 -1.90
C PRO A 32 -1.07 14.73 -2.57
N ASP A 33 -0.19 14.40 -3.51
CA ASP A 33 0.77 15.37 -4.07
C ASP A 33 0.15 16.26 -5.15
N ALA A 34 -0.78 15.72 -5.93
CA ALA A 34 -1.55 16.47 -6.92
C ALA A 34 -2.86 15.78 -7.26
N SER A 35 -3.87 16.55 -7.66
CA SER A 35 -5.11 15.99 -8.20
C SER A 35 -5.65 16.86 -9.33
N ASN A 36 -6.30 16.23 -10.30
CA ASN A 36 -6.99 16.92 -11.38
C ASN A 36 -8.12 16.05 -11.94
N TRP A 37 -8.97 16.64 -12.76
CA TRP A 37 -10.00 15.92 -13.51
C TRP A 37 -10.26 16.56 -14.87
N THR A 38 -10.85 15.79 -15.76
CA THR A 38 -11.31 16.28 -17.07
C THR A 38 -12.60 15.59 -17.46
N SER A 39 -13.50 16.34 -18.09
CA SER A 39 -14.78 15.84 -18.58
C SER A 39 -14.87 16.02 -20.09
N PHE A 40 -15.42 15.03 -20.78
CA PHE A 40 -15.62 15.09 -22.23
C PHE A 40 -16.90 14.38 -22.65
N SER A 41 -17.48 14.81 -23.77
CA SER A 41 -18.63 14.13 -24.38
C SER A 41 -18.16 12.96 -25.23
N VAL A 42 -18.78 11.79 -25.01
CA VAL A 42 -18.54 10.58 -25.80
C VAL A 42 -19.50 10.55 -27.00
N SER A 43 -20.77 10.87 -26.74
CA SER A 43 -21.85 11.07 -27.71
C SER A 43 -22.69 12.29 -27.31
N GLU A 44 -23.82 12.52 -28.00
CA GLU A 44 -24.76 13.60 -27.62
C GLU A 44 -25.38 13.37 -26.24
N GLU A 45 -25.61 12.11 -25.87
CA GLU A 45 -26.31 11.72 -24.64
C GLU A 45 -25.37 11.24 -23.53
N ILE A 46 -24.11 10.94 -23.84
CA ILE A 46 -23.16 10.30 -22.92
C ILE A 46 -21.92 11.17 -22.75
N SER A 47 -21.48 11.29 -21.51
CA SER A 47 -20.21 11.93 -21.17
C SER A 47 -19.38 11.04 -20.26
N ALA A 48 -18.11 11.39 -20.10
CA ALA A 48 -17.22 10.80 -19.14
C ALA A 48 -16.52 11.88 -18.33
N THR A 49 -16.20 11.58 -17.07
CA THR A 49 -15.27 12.37 -16.26
C THR A 49 -14.19 11.48 -15.70
N LEU A 50 -12.94 11.88 -15.90
CA LEU A 50 -11.74 11.18 -15.44
C LEU A 50 -11.11 11.98 -14.31
N TYR A 51 -10.79 11.30 -13.20
CA TYR A 51 -10.16 11.88 -12.01
C TYR A 51 -8.82 11.18 -11.75
N GLY A 52 -7.77 11.98 -11.53
CA GLY A 52 -6.44 11.51 -11.18
C GLY A 52 -5.96 12.12 -9.86
N PHE A 53 -5.36 11.28 -9.03
CA PHE A 53 -4.75 11.63 -7.75
C PHE A 53 -3.35 11.05 -7.72
N VAL A 54 -2.33 11.89 -7.67
CA VAL A 54 -0.94 11.51 -7.89
C VAL A 54 -0.21 11.35 -6.57
N LEU A 55 0.41 10.19 -6.38
CA LEU A 55 1.51 10.02 -5.44
C LEU A 55 2.79 9.99 -6.27
N HIS A 56 3.63 10.99 -6.12
CA HIS A 56 4.82 11.19 -6.93
C HIS A 56 5.99 10.37 -6.39
N LEU A 57 6.49 9.45 -7.22
CA LEU A 57 7.58 8.54 -6.86
C LEU A 57 8.86 8.81 -7.64
N ARG A 58 8.78 9.14 -8.93
CA ARG A 58 9.95 9.46 -9.77
C ARG A 58 9.61 10.40 -10.92
N GLY A 59 10.64 10.91 -11.58
CA GLY A 59 10.54 11.90 -12.65
C GLY A 59 9.97 13.24 -12.21
N GLN A 60 9.49 14.04 -13.16
CA GLN A 60 8.78 15.28 -12.84
C GLN A 60 7.38 14.97 -12.29
N LEU A 61 6.89 15.84 -11.40
CA LEU A 61 5.52 15.75 -10.91
C LEU A 61 4.56 16.03 -12.07
N THR A 62 3.95 14.97 -12.60
CA THR A 62 2.99 15.05 -13.70
C THR A 62 1.57 14.90 -13.16
N MET A 63 0.76 15.93 -13.33
CA MET A 63 -0.66 15.89 -12.99
C MET A 63 -1.40 14.87 -13.87
N GLN A 64 -2.39 14.21 -13.29
CA GLN A 64 -3.27 13.28 -14.00
C GLN A 64 -4.73 13.70 -13.81
N PRO A 65 -5.62 13.53 -14.82
CA PRO A 65 -5.39 12.89 -16.12
C PRO A 65 -4.43 13.67 -17.02
N LEU A 66 -3.52 12.97 -17.70
CA LEU A 66 -2.59 13.57 -18.65
C LEU A 66 -3.20 13.51 -20.06
N THR A 67 -3.10 14.60 -20.84
CA THR A 67 -3.68 14.70 -22.18
C THR A 67 -2.59 14.99 -23.22
N ASP A 68 -2.61 14.28 -24.35
CA ASP A 68 -1.67 14.50 -25.46
C ASP A 68 -2.16 15.56 -26.46
N GLN A 69 -1.38 15.82 -27.51
CA GLN A 69 -1.72 16.80 -28.54
C GLN A 69 -2.92 16.38 -29.42
N ASN A 70 -3.23 15.09 -29.48
CA ASN A 70 -4.36 14.54 -30.20
C ASN A 70 -5.64 14.51 -29.34
N GLY A 71 -5.53 14.95 -28.08
CA GLY A 71 -6.61 14.94 -27.10
C GLY A 71 -6.81 13.60 -26.39
N ASN A 72 -5.97 12.59 -26.63
CA ASN A 72 -6.04 11.32 -25.92
C ASN A 72 -5.68 11.55 -24.44
N ILE A 73 -6.32 10.81 -23.55
CA ILE A 73 -6.25 11.06 -22.09
C ILE A 73 -5.82 9.78 -21.38
N LEU A 74 -4.76 9.85 -20.57
CA LEU A 74 -4.25 8.74 -19.78
C LEU A 74 -4.38 9.01 -18.27
N LEU A 75 -4.86 8.00 -17.57
CA LEU A 75 -4.76 7.80 -16.14
C LEU A 75 -3.91 6.55 -15.88
N TRP A 76 -2.88 6.70 -15.05
CA TRP A 76 -1.89 5.67 -14.76
C TRP A 76 -1.67 5.51 -13.26
N ASN A 77 -1.88 4.30 -12.77
CA ASN A 77 -1.53 3.87 -11.42
C ASN A 77 -0.56 2.69 -11.53
N GLY A 78 0.73 2.97 -11.61
CA GLY A 78 1.75 1.94 -11.75
C GLY A 78 3.17 2.46 -11.85
N GLU A 79 4.10 1.53 -12.04
CA GLU A 79 5.52 1.78 -12.29
C GLU A 79 5.97 0.91 -13.48
N ILE A 80 6.76 1.49 -14.39
CA ILE A 80 7.29 0.80 -15.56
C ILE A 80 8.76 0.44 -15.32
N PHE A 81 9.04 -0.82 -15.05
CA PHE A 81 10.40 -1.31 -14.82
C PHE A 81 11.16 -1.53 -16.13
N ASP A 82 10.46 -1.94 -17.19
CA ASP A 82 11.02 -2.24 -18.51
C ASP A 82 9.86 -2.36 -19.53
N GLY A 83 10.16 -2.55 -20.81
CA GLY A 83 9.16 -2.71 -21.88
C GLY A 83 8.88 -1.44 -22.69
N LEU A 84 9.46 -0.32 -22.28
CA LEU A 84 9.50 0.92 -23.07
C LEU A 84 10.98 1.28 -23.33
N PRO A 85 11.50 1.04 -24.55
CA PRO A 85 12.93 1.20 -24.84
C PRO A 85 13.51 2.59 -24.58
N GLU A 86 12.68 3.64 -24.66
CA GLU A 86 13.11 5.03 -24.50
C GLU A 86 13.06 5.51 -23.03
N LEU A 87 12.38 4.78 -22.14
CA LEU A 87 12.19 5.18 -20.75
C LEU A 87 13.48 5.03 -19.93
N GLN A 88 13.97 6.13 -19.39
CA GLN A 88 15.10 6.17 -18.45
C GLN A 88 14.62 6.13 -17.00
N GLU A 89 15.55 5.91 -16.04
CA GLU A 89 15.22 5.77 -14.61
C GLU A 89 14.54 7.00 -14.00
N ASP A 90 14.89 8.19 -14.49
CA ASP A 90 14.38 9.49 -14.02
C ASP A 90 13.22 10.04 -14.86
N ASP A 91 12.72 9.28 -15.83
CA ASP A 91 11.61 9.71 -16.65
C ASP A 91 10.26 9.55 -15.94
N ASN A 92 9.26 10.30 -16.40
CA ASN A 92 7.89 10.14 -15.93
C ASN A 92 7.18 9.03 -16.73
N ASP A 93 6.84 7.93 -16.05
CA ASP A 93 6.16 6.77 -16.64
C ASP A 93 4.87 7.11 -17.38
N THR A 94 4.11 8.08 -16.85
CA THR A 94 2.80 8.46 -17.43
C THR A 94 3.02 9.20 -18.75
N GLU A 95 3.99 10.10 -18.81
CA GLU A 95 4.36 10.83 -20.03
C GLU A 95 4.94 9.90 -21.09
N ALA A 96 5.87 9.03 -20.71
CA ALA A 96 6.49 8.07 -21.62
C ALA A 96 5.45 7.10 -22.21
N LEU A 97 4.55 6.56 -21.37
CA LEU A 97 3.49 5.68 -21.83
C LEU A 97 2.48 6.40 -22.73
N LEU A 98 2.02 7.60 -22.35
CA LEU A 98 1.10 8.36 -23.20
C LEU A 98 1.74 8.69 -24.55
N THR A 99 3.04 9.05 -24.55
CA THR A 99 3.79 9.28 -25.79
C THR A 99 3.80 8.02 -26.65
N ALA A 100 4.15 6.86 -26.10
CA ALA A 100 4.12 5.60 -26.85
C ALA A 100 2.73 5.26 -27.43
N LEU A 101 1.67 5.42 -26.62
CA LEU A 101 0.29 5.17 -27.04
C LEU A 101 -0.22 6.16 -28.08
N SER A 102 0.25 7.42 -28.06
CA SER A 102 -0.14 8.46 -29.02
C SER A 102 0.37 8.18 -30.45
N HIS A 103 1.39 7.33 -30.59
CA HIS A 103 1.93 6.88 -31.87
C HIS A 103 1.27 5.59 -32.38
N CYS A 104 0.34 5.00 -31.63
CA CYS A 104 -0.41 3.82 -32.06
C CYS A 104 -1.64 4.22 -32.87
N HIS A 105 -1.76 3.66 -34.07
CA HIS A 105 -2.87 3.91 -35.01
C HIS A 105 -3.82 2.71 -35.15
N THR A 106 -3.40 1.54 -34.64
CA THR A 106 -4.14 0.28 -34.67
C THR A 106 -4.37 -0.29 -33.28
N ASP A 107 -5.33 -1.20 -33.15
CA ASP A 107 -5.60 -1.89 -31.89
C ASP A 107 -4.41 -2.79 -31.51
N GLU A 108 -3.76 -3.39 -32.51
CA GLU A 108 -2.61 -4.26 -32.39
C GLU A 108 -1.37 -3.52 -31.85
N GLU A 109 -1.15 -2.26 -32.26
CA GLU A 109 -0.05 -1.44 -31.74
C GLU A 109 -0.26 -1.08 -30.26
N ILE A 110 -1.48 -0.67 -29.87
CA ILE A 110 -1.81 -0.38 -28.47
C ILE A 110 -1.60 -1.63 -27.60
N LEU A 111 -2.13 -2.78 -28.06
CA LEU A 111 -1.98 -4.06 -27.37
C LEU A 111 -0.51 -4.49 -27.30
N SER A 112 0.26 -4.25 -28.36
CA SER A 112 1.69 -4.52 -28.38
C SER A 112 2.41 -3.72 -27.30
N VAL A 113 2.23 -2.39 -27.25
CA VAL A 113 2.84 -1.53 -26.22
C VAL A 113 2.48 -2.03 -24.82
N LEU A 114 1.19 -2.21 -24.53
CA LEU A 114 0.72 -2.63 -23.20
C LEU A 114 1.21 -4.03 -22.80
N SER A 115 1.37 -4.96 -23.76
CA SER A 115 1.82 -6.32 -23.48
C SER A 115 3.32 -6.43 -23.18
N HIS A 116 4.13 -5.44 -23.60
CA HIS A 116 5.57 -5.41 -23.31
C HIS A 116 5.89 -4.76 -21.96
N LEU A 117 4.97 -3.98 -21.38
CA LEU A 117 5.20 -3.28 -20.11
C LEU A 117 5.49 -4.25 -18.97
N GLN A 118 6.67 -4.09 -18.36
CA GLN A 118 7.05 -4.78 -17.14
C GLN A 118 6.89 -3.85 -15.95
N GLY A 119 6.32 -4.37 -14.87
CA GLY A 119 6.08 -3.62 -13.63
C GLY A 119 4.63 -3.69 -13.18
N PRO A 120 4.32 -3.24 -11.96
CA PRO A 120 2.96 -3.27 -11.41
C PRO A 120 2.14 -2.09 -11.93
N TRP A 121 1.01 -2.35 -12.61
CA TRP A 121 0.23 -1.26 -13.19
C TRP A 121 -1.26 -1.53 -13.37
N ALA A 122 -2.03 -0.44 -13.38
CA ALA A 122 -3.40 -0.35 -13.83
C ALA A 122 -3.59 1.00 -14.54
N PHE A 123 -4.42 1.02 -15.58
CA PHE A 123 -4.59 2.23 -16.40
C PHE A 123 -6.02 2.41 -16.91
N ILE A 124 -6.32 3.65 -17.29
CA ILE A 124 -7.50 4.03 -18.06
C ILE A 124 -7.02 5.00 -19.16
N TYR A 125 -7.30 4.69 -20.42
CA TYR A 125 -6.86 5.46 -21.58
C TYR A 125 -8.03 5.74 -22.52
N TRP A 126 -8.33 7.01 -22.73
CA TRP A 126 -9.31 7.47 -23.70
C TRP A 126 -8.64 7.85 -25.02
N GLN A 127 -8.94 7.11 -26.08
CA GLN A 127 -8.49 7.41 -27.43
C GLN A 127 -9.57 8.18 -28.19
N VAL A 128 -9.28 9.44 -28.53
CA VAL A 128 -10.26 10.37 -29.11
C VAL A 128 -10.65 9.97 -30.52
N GLU A 129 -9.68 9.72 -31.40
CA GLU A 129 -9.90 9.51 -32.85
C GLU A 129 -10.93 8.40 -33.12
N ARG A 130 -10.83 7.29 -32.38
CA ARG A 130 -11.68 6.10 -32.53
C ARG A 130 -12.83 6.04 -31.52
N LYS A 131 -12.91 7.00 -30.59
CA LYS A 131 -13.83 7.03 -29.44
C LYS A 131 -13.79 5.72 -28.64
N GLN A 132 -12.62 5.33 -28.16
CA GLN A 132 -12.42 4.07 -27.44
C GLN A 132 -11.87 4.31 -26.05
N LEU A 133 -12.47 3.66 -25.06
CA LEU A 133 -11.93 3.61 -23.70
C LEU A 133 -11.21 2.28 -23.49
N TRP A 134 -9.90 2.35 -23.26
CA TRP A 134 -9.05 1.21 -22.95
C TRP A 134 -8.77 1.20 -21.45
N PHE A 135 -8.78 0.03 -20.83
CA PHE A 135 -8.45 -0.10 -19.41
C PHE A 135 -8.03 -1.53 -19.10
N GLY A 136 -7.29 -1.69 -18.01
CA GLY A 136 -6.81 -3.00 -17.61
C GLY A 136 -5.74 -2.90 -16.55
N ARG A 137 -5.12 -4.04 -16.29
CA ARG A 137 -4.11 -4.23 -15.25
C ARG A 137 -3.03 -5.16 -15.74
N ASP A 138 -1.88 -5.14 -15.09
CA ASP A 138 -0.79 -6.06 -15.40
C ASP A 138 -1.21 -7.53 -15.21
N VAL A 139 -0.48 -8.46 -15.83
CA VAL A 139 -0.80 -9.91 -15.86
C VAL A 139 -0.94 -10.55 -14.47
N LEU A 140 -0.31 -9.98 -13.44
CA LEU A 140 -0.44 -10.45 -12.06
C LEU A 140 -1.56 -9.73 -11.29
N GLY A 141 -2.05 -8.60 -11.81
CA GLY A 141 -3.07 -7.78 -11.17
C GLY A 141 -2.59 -7.10 -9.89
N ARG A 142 -1.38 -6.52 -9.89
CA ARG A 142 -0.72 -5.96 -8.70
C ARG A 142 -1.29 -4.61 -8.26
N ARG A 143 -1.80 -3.83 -9.20
CA ARG A 143 -2.48 -2.56 -8.90
C ARG A 143 -3.98 -2.77 -8.96
N SER A 144 -4.71 -2.20 -8.00
CA SER A 144 -6.17 -2.33 -7.95
C SER A 144 -6.83 -1.52 -9.07
N LEU A 145 -7.82 -2.13 -9.72
CA LEU A 145 -8.77 -1.46 -10.59
C LEU A 145 -10.10 -2.21 -10.48
N LEU A 146 -11.13 -1.46 -10.11
CA LEU A 146 -12.47 -1.93 -9.88
C LEU A 146 -13.37 -1.40 -10.98
N TRP A 147 -14.44 -2.11 -11.27
CA TRP A 147 -15.56 -1.57 -12.02
C TRP A 147 -16.86 -1.61 -11.23
N HIS A 148 -17.75 -0.68 -11.55
CA HIS A 148 -19.18 -0.80 -11.34
C HIS A 148 -19.81 -0.91 -12.73
N LEU A 149 -20.59 -1.97 -12.94
CA LEU A 149 -21.35 -2.17 -14.16
C LEU A 149 -22.75 -1.58 -13.97
N PRO A 150 -23.26 -0.81 -14.94
CA PRO A 150 -24.55 -0.16 -14.81
C PRO A 150 -25.67 -1.19 -14.76
N GLU A 151 -26.61 -1.01 -13.82
CA GLU A 151 -27.80 -1.87 -13.69
C GLU A 151 -28.96 -1.38 -14.56
N SER A 152 -28.87 -0.16 -15.11
CA SER A 152 -29.84 0.44 -16.03
C SER A 152 -29.18 1.47 -16.96
N LEU A 153 -29.89 1.91 -18.01
CA LEU A 153 -29.45 3.00 -18.91
C LEU A 153 -29.20 4.33 -18.20
N GLU A 154 -29.79 4.49 -17.02
CA GLU A 154 -29.75 5.68 -16.19
C GLU A 154 -28.63 5.65 -15.14
N ASP A 155 -27.92 4.54 -15.06
CA ASP A 155 -26.83 4.26 -14.12
C ASP A 155 -25.46 4.56 -14.75
N PHE A 156 -24.40 4.54 -13.92
CA PHE A 156 -23.05 4.83 -14.36
C PHE A 156 -22.22 3.57 -14.57
N PHE A 157 -21.39 3.57 -15.60
CA PHE A 157 -20.21 2.71 -15.64
C PHE A 157 -19.06 3.43 -14.95
N ILE A 158 -18.48 2.81 -13.92
CA ILE A 158 -17.41 3.44 -13.14
C ILE A 158 -16.20 2.54 -13.13
N LEU A 159 -15.02 3.08 -13.46
CA LEU A 159 -13.73 2.48 -13.19
C LEU A 159 -13.10 3.22 -12.01
N SER A 160 -12.54 2.51 -11.05
CA SER A 160 -11.86 3.17 -9.94
C SER A 160 -10.83 2.28 -9.27
N SER A 161 -9.69 2.86 -8.89
CA SER A 161 -8.63 2.16 -8.15
C SER A 161 -9.06 1.71 -6.75
N ILE A 162 -10.05 2.38 -6.15
CA ILE A 162 -10.71 1.98 -4.90
C ILE A 162 -12.22 2.25 -5.00
N LYS A 163 -13.00 1.74 -4.06
CA LYS A 163 -14.44 2.03 -4.02
C LYS A 163 -14.69 3.54 -3.94
N ALA A 164 -15.46 4.08 -4.89
CA ALA A 164 -15.94 5.45 -4.89
C ALA A 164 -17.47 5.47 -4.75
N GLY A 165 -17.99 6.22 -3.78
CA GLY A 165 -19.42 6.24 -3.47
C GLY A 165 -19.98 4.91 -2.93
N SER A 166 -21.30 4.75 -3.01
CA SER A 166 -22.04 3.60 -2.47
C SER A 166 -22.27 2.46 -3.47
N HIS A 167 -21.81 2.59 -4.71
CA HIS A 167 -22.02 1.60 -5.77
C HIS A 167 -21.44 0.23 -5.42
N LYS A 168 -21.97 -0.82 -6.08
CA LYS A 168 -21.45 -2.17 -6.01
C LYS A 168 -20.32 -2.31 -7.03
N TYR A 169 -19.13 -2.60 -6.52
CA TYR A 169 -17.94 -2.81 -7.34
C TYR A 169 -17.61 -4.30 -7.46
N THR A 170 -16.80 -4.65 -8.45
CA THR A 170 -16.03 -5.89 -8.50
C THR A 170 -14.64 -5.57 -9.04
N GLU A 171 -13.64 -6.37 -8.66
CA GLU A 171 -12.30 -6.18 -9.23
C GLU A 171 -12.28 -6.61 -10.68
N ILE A 172 -11.64 -5.83 -11.54
CA ILE A 172 -11.48 -6.18 -12.95
C ILE A 172 -10.52 -7.36 -13.05
N PRO A 173 -10.90 -8.52 -13.60
CA PRO A 173 -10.01 -9.69 -13.61
C PRO A 173 -8.73 -9.39 -14.40
N ALA A 174 -7.57 -9.81 -13.87
CA ALA A 174 -6.25 -9.64 -14.51
C ALA A 174 -6.04 -10.67 -15.64
N VAL A 175 -7.01 -10.78 -16.54
CA VAL A 175 -7.06 -11.79 -17.62
C VAL A 175 -6.76 -11.20 -19.00
N GLY A 176 -6.68 -9.88 -19.11
CA GLY A 176 -6.38 -9.19 -20.36
C GLY A 176 -6.57 -7.69 -20.27
N ILE A 177 -6.56 -7.05 -21.45
CA ILE A 177 -6.91 -5.65 -21.63
C ILE A 177 -8.35 -5.54 -22.10
N PHE A 178 -9.10 -4.63 -21.49
CA PHE A 178 -10.47 -4.34 -21.88
C PHE A 178 -10.50 -3.09 -22.76
N ARG A 179 -11.37 -3.12 -23.75
CA ARG A 179 -11.66 -2.00 -24.63
C ARG A 179 -13.16 -1.83 -24.75
N MET A 180 -13.64 -0.62 -24.54
CA MET A 180 -15.02 -0.24 -24.74
C MET A 180 -15.15 0.61 -26.00
N LYS A 181 -15.99 0.14 -26.93
CA LYS A 181 -16.41 0.87 -28.13
C LYS A 181 -17.80 1.41 -27.95
N PHE A 182 -18.05 2.62 -28.43
CA PHE A 182 -19.37 3.25 -28.36
C PHE A 182 -20.09 3.11 -29.69
N GLU A 183 -21.30 2.55 -29.65
CA GLU A 183 -22.13 2.34 -30.83
C GLU A 183 -23.48 3.03 -30.69
N ASN A 184 -23.85 3.85 -31.67
CA ASN A 184 -25.11 4.62 -31.66
C ASN A 184 -26.39 3.75 -31.80
N LYS A 185 -26.28 2.42 -31.94
CA LYS A 185 -27.40 1.55 -32.37
C LYS A 185 -27.74 0.39 -31.43
N MET A 186 -27.29 0.41 -30.17
CA MET A 186 -27.61 -0.68 -29.24
C MET A 186 -28.94 -0.48 -28.52
N LYS A 187 -29.66 -1.60 -28.33
CA LYS A 187 -31.00 -1.63 -27.72
C LYS A 187 -30.99 -1.61 -26.17
N THR A 188 -29.84 -1.84 -25.55
CA THR A 188 -29.72 -2.11 -24.10
C THR A 188 -28.70 -1.22 -23.39
N LEU A 189 -27.47 -1.11 -23.90
CA LEU A 189 -26.41 -0.22 -23.40
C LEU A 189 -25.64 0.39 -24.59
N PRO A 190 -25.19 1.65 -24.52
CA PRO A 190 -24.64 2.38 -25.67
C PRO A 190 -23.18 2.03 -26.00
N TYR A 191 -22.68 0.89 -25.51
CA TYR A 191 -21.29 0.49 -25.67
C TYR A 191 -21.12 -1.04 -25.72
N GLN A 192 -20.13 -1.47 -26.49
CA GLN A 192 -19.67 -2.85 -26.57
C GLN A 192 -18.35 -2.96 -25.82
N LEU A 193 -18.22 -3.96 -24.95
CA LEU A 193 -16.99 -4.27 -24.25
C LEU A 193 -16.26 -5.42 -24.96
N ILE A 194 -14.96 -5.25 -25.17
CA ILE A 194 -14.12 -6.22 -25.86
C ILE A 194 -12.97 -6.59 -24.91
N LEU A 195 -12.83 -7.87 -24.58
CA LEU A 195 -11.70 -8.40 -23.84
C LEU A 195 -10.64 -8.90 -24.83
N HIS A 196 -9.43 -8.37 -24.70
CA HIS A 196 -8.21 -8.84 -25.35
C HIS A 196 -7.41 -9.67 -24.33
N PRO A 197 -7.59 -11.00 -24.30
CA PRO A 197 -7.01 -11.83 -23.25
C PRO A 197 -5.48 -11.88 -23.35
N TRP A 198 -4.83 -12.06 -22.20
CA TRP A 198 -3.43 -12.49 -22.15
C TRP A 198 -3.30 -13.84 -22.86
N LYS A 199 -2.22 -14.05 -23.62
CA LYS A 199 -1.96 -15.37 -24.24
C LYS A 199 -1.89 -16.46 -23.17
N GLU A 200 -2.79 -17.44 -23.26
CA GLU A 200 -2.99 -18.55 -22.30
C GLU A 200 -3.65 -18.15 -20.97
N ALA A 201 -4.25 -16.96 -20.83
CA ALA A 201 -4.74 -16.40 -19.57
C ALA A 201 -5.39 -17.40 -18.59
N VAL A 202 -5.12 -17.20 -17.29
CA VAL A 202 -5.75 -17.97 -16.21
C VAL A 202 -6.61 -17.08 -15.32
N TRP A 203 -7.65 -17.66 -14.73
CA TRP A 203 -8.51 -16.95 -13.79
C TRP A 203 -7.77 -16.68 -12.47
N PRO A 204 -7.65 -15.42 -11.99
CA PRO A 204 -6.76 -15.04 -10.87
C PRO A 204 -7.01 -15.75 -9.52
N MET A 205 -8.19 -16.36 -9.33
CA MET A 205 -8.59 -17.02 -8.09
C MET A 205 -8.48 -18.54 -8.14
N THR A 206 -8.71 -19.16 -9.30
CA THR A 206 -8.71 -20.62 -9.44
C THR A 206 -7.47 -21.14 -10.16
N GLY A 207 -6.79 -20.29 -10.93
CA GLY A 207 -5.70 -20.69 -11.82
C GLY A 207 -6.16 -21.54 -13.00
N GLU A 208 -7.47 -21.68 -13.20
CA GLU A 208 -8.04 -22.40 -14.34
C GLU A 208 -7.86 -21.60 -15.63
N ASN A 209 -7.75 -22.29 -16.77
CA ASN A 209 -7.65 -21.66 -18.06
C ASN A 209 -8.89 -20.78 -18.34
N LEU A 210 -8.68 -19.58 -18.88
CA LEU A 210 -9.75 -18.63 -19.13
C LEU A 210 -10.82 -19.19 -20.08
N ASP A 211 -10.44 -19.93 -21.13
CA ASP A 211 -11.40 -20.49 -22.08
C ASP A 211 -12.31 -21.53 -21.41
N ASP A 212 -11.75 -22.39 -20.56
CA ASP A 212 -12.51 -23.37 -19.78
C ASP A 212 -13.48 -22.69 -18.79
N VAL A 213 -13.01 -21.63 -18.15
CA VAL A 213 -13.78 -20.82 -17.22
C VAL A 213 -14.95 -20.11 -17.91
N LEU A 214 -14.71 -19.54 -19.09
CA LEU A 214 -15.75 -18.87 -19.89
C LEU A 214 -16.76 -19.86 -20.46
N GLN A 215 -16.32 -21.05 -20.86
CA GLN A 215 -17.22 -22.11 -21.32
C GLN A 215 -18.12 -22.63 -20.20
N SER A 216 -17.57 -22.82 -19.00
CA SER A 216 -18.31 -23.32 -17.84
C SER A 216 -19.19 -22.26 -17.17
N ASN A 217 -18.77 -21.00 -17.23
CA ASN A 217 -19.51 -19.87 -16.66
C ASN A 217 -19.39 -18.61 -17.54
N PRO A 218 -20.21 -18.49 -18.60
CA PRO A 218 -20.12 -17.37 -19.54
C PRO A 218 -20.42 -16.00 -18.91
N ASN A 219 -21.05 -15.97 -17.73
CA ASN A 219 -21.38 -14.74 -16.99
C ASN A 219 -20.35 -14.41 -15.89
N ILE A 220 -19.24 -15.16 -15.79
CA ILE A 220 -18.26 -15.04 -14.69
C ILE A 220 -17.63 -13.66 -14.58
N ILE A 221 -17.58 -12.93 -15.69
CA ILE A 221 -17.23 -11.51 -15.72
C ILE A 221 -18.47 -10.72 -15.26
N SER A 222 -18.79 -10.91 -13.98
CA SER A 222 -19.79 -10.24 -13.13
C SER A 222 -21.07 -9.74 -13.80
N GLY A 223 -21.75 -10.58 -14.59
CA GLY A 223 -23.08 -10.26 -15.12
C GLY A 223 -23.09 -9.38 -16.37
N LEU A 224 -21.95 -9.21 -17.04
CA LEU A 224 -21.97 -8.74 -18.42
C LEU A 224 -22.74 -9.75 -19.28
N HIS A 225 -23.81 -9.28 -19.94
CA HIS A 225 -24.54 -10.10 -20.89
C HIS A 225 -23.59 -10.49 -22.04
N PRO A 226 -23.66 -11.73 -22.57
CA PRO A 226 -22.80 -12.17 -23.68
C PRO A 226 -22.88 -11.27 -24.93
N GLU A 227 -23.99 -10.53 -25.10
CA GLU A 227 -24.15 -9.58 -26.20
C GLU A 227 -23.33 -8.29 -26.02
N ILE A 228 -22.92 -7.97 -24.78
CA ILE A 228 -22.14 -6.77 -24.46
C ILE A 228 -20.64 -7.10 -24.48
N LEU A 229 -20.25 -8.33 -24.11
CA LEU A 229 -18.86 -8.76 -24.04
C LEU A 229 -18.46 -9.59 -25.26
N GLU A 230 -17.61 -9.03 -26.10
CA GLU A 230 -16.88 -9.77 -27.14
C GLU A 230 -15.49 -10.14 -26.63
N ILE A 231 -15.00 -11.33 -27.01
CA ILE A 231 -13.67 -11.80 -26.63
C ILE A 231 -12.87 -11.99 -27.91
N SER A 232 -11.80 -11.22 -28.06
CA SER A 232 -10.93 -11.34 -29.23
C SER A 232 -10.05 -12.58 -29.12
N SER A 233 -9.52 -13.05 -30.26
CA SER A 233 -8.41 -13.99 -30.22
C SER A 233 -7.23 -13.41 -29.41
N PRO A 234 -6.44 -14.25 -28.72
CA PRO A 234 -5.28 -13.77 -27.98
C PRO A 234 -4.24 -13.21 -28.95
N THR A 235 -4.05 -11.89 -28.92
CA THR A 235 -3.03 -11.19 -29.73
C THR A 235 -1.89 -10.64 -28.86
N THR A 236 -2.03 -10.67 -27.54
CA THR A 236 -1.04 -10.12 -26.61
C THR A 236 0.03 -11.17 -26.28
N ASN A 237 1.31 -10.78 -26.32
CA ASN A 237 2.36 -11.65 -25.80
C ASN A 237 2.24 -11.72 -24.28
N THR A 238 2.36 -12.92 -23.72
CA THR A 238 2.53 -13.08 -22.28
C THR A 238 3.98 -12.89 -21.90
N PHE A 239 4.28 -11.73 -21.34
CA PHE A 239 5.55 -11.49 -20.69
C PHE A 239 5.36 -11.66 -19.17
N LEU A 240 6.00 -12.67 -18.57
CA LEU A 240 6.32 -12.60 -17.14
C LEU A 240 7.39 -11.53 -17.00
N PRO A 241 7.21 -10.51 -16.14
CA PRO A 241 8.35 -9.71 -15.69
C PRO A 241 9.44 -10.69 -15.24
N SER A 242 10.58 -10.69 -15.91
CA SER A 242 11.71 -11.49 -15.44
C SER A 242 12.27 -10.75 -14.23
N ILE A 243 11.83 -11.19 -13.04
CA ILE A 243 12.24 -10.55 -11.77
C ILE A 243 13.74 -10.76 -11.53
N CYS A 244 14.31 -11.82 -12.11
CA CYS A 244 15.75 -12.04 -12.18
C CYS A 244 16.12 -12.50 -13.60
N LYS A 245 16.51 -11.56 -14.47
CA LYS A 245 17.12 -11.90 -15.77
C LYS A 245 18.44 -12.68 -15.59
N ASP A 246 19.06 -12.53 -14.42
CA ASP A 246 20.40 -13.03 -14.10
C ASP A 246 20.44 -13.95 -12.86
N MET A 247 19.38 -14.71 -12.55
CA MET A 247 19.55 -15.77 -11.56
C MET A 247 20.61 -16.74 -12.11
N PRO A 248 21.70 -17.02 -11.36
CA PRO A 248 22.73 -17.92 -11.83
C PRO A 248 22.06 -19.24 -12.23
N SER A 249 22.35 -19.73 -13.43
CA SER A 249 21.97 -21.07 -13.89
C SER A 249 22.84 -22.10 -13.16
N SER A 250 22.82 -22.07 -11.84
CA SER A 250 23.52 -23.02 -11.00
C SER A 250 22.58 -24.19 -10.75
N ASN A 251 22.96 -25.34 -11.29
CA ASN A 251 22.46 -26.64 -10.85
C ASN A 251 22.86 -26.81 -9.39
N TYR A 252 22.07 -26.27 -8.47
CA TYR A 252 22.22 -26.56 -7.05
C TYR A 252 21.93 -28.05 -6.89
N GLU A 253 22.97 -28.85 -6.70
CA GLU A 253 22.82 -30.24 -6.29
C GLU A 253 21.90 -30.29 -5.07
N HIS A 254 21.03 -31.29 -5.03
CA HIS A 254 20.12 -31.49 -3.90
C HIS A 254 20.91 -31.43 -2.58
N PRO A 255 20.36 -30.79 -1.53
CA PRO A 255 21.08 -30.60 -0.29
C PRO A 255 21.60 -31.96 0.21
N PRO A 256 22.84 -32.03 0.72
CA PRO A 256 23.39 -33.27 1.28
C PRO A 256 22.60 -33.75 2.52
N THR A 257 21.68 -32.92 3.03
CA THR A 257 20.80 -33.18 4.16
C THR A 257 19.33 -33.10 3.76
N ASP A 258 18.51 -34.02 4.27
CA ASP A 258 17.04 -34.00 4.12
C ASP A 258 16.36 -32.78 4.78
N LYS A 259 17.13 -31.89 5.41
CA LYS A 259 16.65 -30.68 6.07
C LYS A 259 17.30 -29.44 5.46
N LEU A 260 16.46 -28.57 4.92
CA LEU A 260 16.75 -27.17 4.59
C LEU A 260 16.70 -26.38 5.91
N ASP A 261 17.86 -26.14 6.53
CA ASP A 261 17.97 -25.30 7.72
C ASP A 261 18.95 -24.12 7.50
N VAL A 262 19.13 -23.27 8.52
CA VAL A 262 19.99 -22.09 8.44
C VAL A 262 21.44 -22.45 8.10
N SER A 263 21.92 -23.63 8.51
CA SER A 263 23.28 -24.07 8.20
C SER A 263 23.48 -24.33 6.70
N TYR A 264 22.42 -24.74 6.00
CA TYR A 264 22.43 -24.88 4.55
C TYR A 264 22.46 -23.52 3.84
N LEU A 265 21.72 -22.51 4.34
CA LEU A 265 21.81 -21.15 3.83
C LEU A 265 23.22 -20.57 4.00
N ASP A 266 23.82 -20.78 5.17
CA ASP A 266 25.21 -20.39 5.44
C ASP A 266 26.19 -21.10 4.50
N PHE A 267 25.97 -22.38 4.23
CA PHE A 267 26.76 -23.12 3.25
C PHE A 267 26.61 -22.51 1.86
N LEU A 268 25.38 -22.29 1.38
CA LEU A 268 25.13 -21.69 0.07
C LEU A 268 25.80 -20.32 -0.09
N LEU A 269 25.66 -19.43 0.90
CA LEU A 269 26.29 -18.11 0.88
C LEU A 269 27.82 -18.18 0.93
N LYS A 270 28.42 -19.21 1.55
CA LYS A 270 29.87 -19.41 1.57
C LYS A 270 30.40 -20.09 0.31
N SER A 271 29.58 -20.91 -0.33
CA SER A 271 29.96 -21.75 -1.46
C SER A 271 29.69 -21.10 -2.82
N ASP A 272 28.76 -20.15 -2.89
CA ASP A 272 28.44 -19.40 -4.11
C ASP A 272 28.67 -17.90 -3.91
N LEU A 273 29.82 -17.43 -4.38
CA LEU A 273 30.22 -16.02 -4.30
C LEU A 273 29.29 -15.11 -5.12
N GLY A 274 28.69 -15.62 -6.20
CA GLY A 274 27.73 -14.87 -7.01
C GLY A 274 26.44 -14.62 -6.22
N LEU A 275 25.89 -15.68 -5.63
CA LEU A 275 24.73 -15.59 -4.74
C LEU A 275 25.00 -14.70 -3.52
N GLN A 276 26.17 -14.82 -2.91
CA GLN A 276 26.58 -13.96 -1.81
C GLN A 276 26.59 -12.49 -2.22
N THR A 277 27.19 -12.18 -3.37
CA THR A 277 27.27 -10.81 -3.89
C THR A 277 25.87 -10.23 -4.16
N GLU A 278 24.96 -11.02 -4.74
CA GLU A 278 23.58 -10.58 -4.97
C GLU A 278 22.79 -10.39 -3.66
N ALA A 279 22.99 -11.29 -2.68
CA ALA A 279 22.39 -11.13 -1.35
C ALA A 279 22.89 -9.86 -0.64
N GLU A 280 24.19 -9.58 -0.71
CA GLU A 280 24.78 -8.36 -0.15
C GLU A 280 24.24 -7.10 -0.84
N LYS A 281 24.16 -7.09 -2.18
CA LYS A 281 23.53 -6.00 -2.94
C LYS A 281 22.08 -5.76 -2.52
N LEU A 282 21.30 -6.82 -2.31
CA LEU A 282 19.91 -6.73 -1.86
C LEU A 282 19.83 -6.14 -0.44
N ILE A 283 20.68 -6.59 0.47
CA ILE A 283 20.75 -6.05 1.84
C ILE A 283 21.11 -4.57 1.83
N ASP A 284 22.08 -4.17 1.00
CA ASP A 284 22.49 -2.77 0.86
C ASP A 284 21.37 -1.91 0.27
N PHE A 285 20.68 -2.40 -0.76
CA PHE A 285 19.54 -1.72 -1.37
C PHE A 285 18.39 -1.53 -0.36
N LEU A 286 18.02 -2.60 0.36
CA LEU A 286 16.99 -2.53 1.41
C LEU A 286 17.42 -1.59 2.54
N GLY A 287 18.70 -1.63 2.92
CA GLY A 287 19.29 -0.75 3.92
C GLY A 287 19.19 0.72 3.52
N GLN A 288 19.56 1.06 2.28
CA GLN A 288 19.41 2.41 1.74
C GLN A 288 17.94 2.84 1.71
N SER A 289 17.02 1.96 1.30
CA SER A 289 15.58 2.20 1.29
C SER A 289 15.02 2.54 2.68
N VAL A 290 15.48 1.82 3.72
CA VAL A 290 15.14 2.11 5.13
C VAL A 290 15.77 3.43 5.59
N ASN A 291 17.06 3.64 5.29
CA ASN A 291 17.78 4.85 5.66
C ASN A 291 17.12 6.11 5.11
N THR A 292 16.75 6.14 3.82
CA THR A 292 16.06 7.28 3.19
C THR A 292 14.75 7.62 3.89
N ARG A 293 13.96 6.62 4.30
CA ARG A 293 12.70 6.83 5.04
C ARG A 293 12.91 7.34 6.46
N ILE A 294 14.02 6.95 7.10
CA ILE A 294 14.42 7.47 8.41
C ILE A 294 14.93 8.91 8.29
N LEU A 295 15.73 9.23 7.27
CA LEU A 295 16.36 10.54 7.09
C LEU A 295 15.41 11.65 6.60
N ASN A 296 14.37 11.30 5.83
CA ASN A 296 13.31 12.24 5.41
C ASN A 296 12.50 12.85 6.59
N GLN A 297 12.89 12.57 7.83
CA GLN A 297 12.35 13.15 9.06
C GLN A 297 13.03 14.45 9.50
N ILE A 298 14.15 14.84 8.89
CA ILE A 298 14.90 16.04 9.28
C ILE A 298 14.38 17.22 8.44
N PRO A 299 13.77 18.26 9.05
CA PRO A 299 13.45 19.49 8.35
C PRO A 299 14.71 20.02 7.65
N ASN A 300 14.59 20.48 6.40
CA ASN A 300 15.73 21.00 5.61
C ASN A 300 16.57 22.03 6.37
N SER A 301 15.96 22.79 7.30
CA SER A 301 16.64 23.74 8.18
C SER A 301 17.71 23.13 9.08
N LEU A 302 17.56 21.89 9.56
CA LEU A 302 18.51 21.20 10.42
C LEU A 302 19.64 20.48 9.65
N LEU A 303 19.43 20.14 8.37
CA LEU A 303 20.44 19.54 7.50
C LEU A 303 21.56 20.53 7.14
N SER A 304 21.21 21.81 6.95
CA SER A 304 22.16 22.89 6.66
C SER A 304 23.19 23.14 7.76
N SER A 305 22.82 22.98 9.04
CA SER A 305 23.70 23.23 10.18
C SER A 305 24.81 22.17 10.39
N LYS A 306 24.75 21.04 9.69
CA LYS A 306 25.71 19.92 9.85
C LYS A 306 26.70 19.78 8.69
N ASN A 307 26.78 20.75 7.75
CA ASN A 307 27.56 20.61 6.51
C ASN A 307 27.28 19.29 5.75
N LEU A 308 26.05 18.77 5.87
CA LEU A 308 25.55 17.73 5.00
C LEU A 308 24.94 18.43 3.79
N SER A 309 25.74 18.61 2.72
CA SER A 309 25.21 19.09 1.45
C SER A 309 24.31 18.01 0.86
N PHE A 310 23.00 18.14 1.09
CA PHE A 310 22.00 17.39 0.35
C PHE A 310 21.57 18.23 -0.85
N ASN A 311 22.03 17.86 -2.04
CA ASN A 311 21.36 18.27 -3.26
C ASN A 311 19.97 17.66 -3.22
N THR A 312 18.94 18.49 -3.19
CA THR A 312 17.52 18.11 -3.13
C THR A 312 17.07 17.23 -4.32
N LEU A 313 17.97 16.99 -5.30
CA LEU A 313 17.84 16.08 -6.43
C LEU A 313 18.22 14.61 -6.13
N SER A 314 18.75 14.27 -4.94
CA SER A 314 19.26 12.92 -4.65
C SER A 314 18.21 11.90 -4.14
N LYS A 315 16.93 12.04 -4.49
CA LYS A 315 15.85 11.25 -3.86
C LYS A 315 15.89 9.74 -4.21
N TYR A 316 16.60 9.32 -5.25
CA TYR A 316 16.78 7.90 -5.64
C TYR A 316 18.13 7.60 -6.33
N ASN A 317 19.25 8.19 -5.91
CA ASN A 317 20.52 7.94 -6.58
C ASN A 317 21.18 6.63 -6.10
N ILE A 318 20.78 5.50 -6.69
CA ILE A 318 21.52 4.23 -6.59
C ILE A 318 22.64 4.30 -7.61
N SER A 319 23.82 4.74 -7.18
CA SER A 319 25.03 4.64 -7.98
C SER A 319 25.55 3.20 -7.92
N TYR A 320 25.39 2.44 -9.00
CA TYR A 320 26.18 1.25 -9.20
C TYR A 320 27.61 1.68 -9.58
N LYS A 321 28.53 1.60 -8.63
CA LYS A 321 29.95 1.52 -9.00
C LYS A 321 30.14 0.18 -9.70
N THR A 322 30.19 0.19 -11.02
CA THR A 322 30.81 -0.89 -11.78
C THR A 322 32.28 -0.94 -11.34
N CYS A 323 32.63 -2.02 -10.64
CA CYS A 323 34.02 -2.30 -10.29
C CYS A 323 34.73 -2.68 -11.58
N SER A 324 35.35 -1.69 -12.24
CA SER A 324 36.39 -1.96 -13.23
C SER A 324 37.73 -1.60 -12.60
N SER A 325 38.63 -2.55 -12.75
CA SER A 325 39.99 -2.64 -12.24
C SER A 325 40.84 -1.39 -12.46
N GLY A 326 41.56 -0.99 -11.41
CA GLY A 326 42.87 -0.32 -11.47
C GLY A 326 42.89 1.13 -11.95
N ASP A 327 43.07 2.08 -11.00
CA ASP A 327 44.24 2.96 -10.97
C ASP A 327 44.17 4.00 -9.84
N VAL A 328 45.35 4.32 -9.31
CA VAL A 328 45.61 5.35 -8.29
C VAL A 328 46.00 6.65 -9.01
N MET A 329 45.40 7.80 -8.66
CA MET A 329 46.11 9.09 -8.40
C MET A 329 45.15 10.29 -8.11
N GLU A 330 45.38 10.90 -6.93
CA GLU A 330 45.47 12.33 -6.52
C GLU A 330 44.61 13.49 -7.11
N PRO A 331 44.40 14.58 -6.33
CA PRO A 331 43.30 15.51 -6.47
C PRO A 331 43.65 16.76 -7.29
N PHE A 332 42.72 17.25 -8.11
CA PHE A 332 42.82 18.60 -8.67
C PHE A 332 41.63 19.49 -8.32
N SER A 333 42.02 20.55 -7.63
CA SER A 333 41.40 21.83 -7.37
C SER A 333 40.98 22.61 -8.62
N ASN A 334 40.01 23.51 -8.40
CA ASN A 334 39.61 24.69 -9.18
C ASN A 334 38.61 24.46 -10.32
N LEU A 335 37.38 24.96 -10.11
CA LEU A 335 36.87 26.02 -10.98
C LEU A 335 35.90 26.94 -10.22
N HIS A 336 36.05 28.22 -10.50
CA HIS A 336 35.36 29.37 -9.92
C HIS A 336 34.35 29.93 -10.93
N CYS A 337 33.42 30.74 -10.39
CA CYS A 337 32.75 31.89 -11.01
C CYS A 337 31.34 31.67 -11.61
N GLY A 338 30.45 32.58 -11.21
CA GLY A 338 29.13 32.77 -11.78
C GLY A 338 28.17 33.58 -10.89
N THR A 339 28.62 34.73 -10.35
CA THR A 339 27.73 35.73 -9.76
C THR A 339 27.03 36.55 -10.84
N ASP A 340 25.91 37.15 -10.44
CA ASP A 340 25.18 38.27 -11.05
C ASP A 340 24.16 37.95 -12.17
N SER A 341 22.87 38.04 -11.86
CA SER A 341 22.15 39.33 -11.94
C SER A 341 20.66 39.20 -11.63
N VAL A 342 20.20 40.21 -10.90
CA VAL A 342 18.86 40.46 -10.37
C VAL A 342 17.97 41.13 -11.42
N SER A 343 16.66 40.86 -11.41
CA SER A 343 15.53 41.82 -11.50
C SER A 343 14.29 41.12 -12.09
N GLN A 344 13.03 41.37 -11.74
CA GLN A 344 12.31 42.20 -10.76
C GLN A 344 10.80 41.83 -10.91
N LEU A 345 9.97 42.32 -9.98
CA LEU A 345 8.49 42.40 -9.98
C LEU A 345 7.75 41.15 -9.45
N HIS A 346 6.80 41.21 -8.50
CA HIS A 346 6.31 42.28 -7.66
C HIS A 346 5.68 41.66 -6.39
N SER A 347 5.81 42.38 -5.29
CA SER A 347 5.32 42.16 -3.94
C SER A 347 3.80 41.94 -3.81
N ILE A 348 3.40 40.93 -3.04
CA ILE A 348 2.14 40.89 -2.28
C ILE A 348 2.53 40.53 -0.83
N GLU A 349 2.02 41.34 0.10
CA GLU A 349 2.41 41.46 1.50
C GLU A 349 2.16 40.17 2.31
N GLU A 350 3.16 39.75 3.08
CA GLU A 350 3.03 38.75 4.15
C GLU A 350 2.41 39.42 5.39
N SER A 351 1.23 38.95 5.80
CA SER A 351 0.66 39.23 7.12
C SER A 351 0.98 38.09 8.09
N ASN A 352 1.63 38.43 9.20
CA ASN A 352 1.90 37.61 10.39
C ASN A 352 0.75 36.67 10.81
N PRO A 353 1.03 35.44 11.28
CA PRO A 353 0.03 34.60 11.94
C PRO A 353 0.09 34.79 13.46
N ASP A 354 -0.85 35.56 14.01
CA ASP A 354 -1.17 35.53 15.44
C ASP A 354 -2.22 34.44 15.72
N HIS A 355 -1.88 33.57 16.67
CA HIS A 355 -2.77 32.88 17.61
C HIS A 355 -4.16 32.40 17.13
N LEU A 356 -4.24 31.13 16.72
CA LEU A 356 -5.50 30.37 16.69
C LEU A 356 -5.60 29.46 17.93
N VAL A 357 -6.32 29.95 18.93
CA VAL A 357 -6.87 29.20 20.06
C VAL A 357 -8.10 28.45 19.54
N VAL A 358 -8.07 27.12 19.57
CA VAL A 358 -9.26 26.30 19.29
C VAL A 358 -10.08 26.19 20.57
N SER A 359 -11.30 26.72 20.52
CA SER A 359 -12.33 26.67 21.54
C SER A 359 -12.92 25.26 21.69
N GLU A 360 -12.99 24.79 22.93
CA GLU A 360 -13.76 23.60 23.35
C GLU A 360 -15.27 23.91 23.28
N GLU A 361 -16.02 23.15 22.48
CA GLU A 361 -17.49 23.10 22.58
C GLU A 361 -17.88 22.03 23.61
N SER A 362 -18.45 22.49 24.72
CA SER A 362 -19.08 21.70 25.78
C SER A 362 -20.59 21.56 25.56
N LEU A 363 -21.11 20.35 25.74
CA LEU A 363 -22.55 20.04 25.85
C LEU A 363 -23.16 20.57 27.18
N PRO A 364 -24.47 20.86 27.24
CA PRO A 364 -25.04 21.78 28.23
C PRO A 364 -25.46 21.11 29.54
N LEU A 365 -25.26 21.81 30.67
CA LEU A 365 -25.92 21.50 31.94
C LEU A 365 -26.65 22.75 32.46
N GLN A 366 -27.90 22.51 32.84
CA GLN A 366 -28.89 23.49 33.28
C GLN A 366 -28.49 24.21 34.57
N GLU A 367 -28.73 25.52 34.59
CA GLU A 367 -28.65 26.39 35.76
C GLU A 367 -29.69 26.01 36.82
N ASN A 368 -29.29 26.06 38.08
CA ASN A 368 -30.17 26.42 39.19
C ASN A 368 -29.38 27.21 40.25
N ASN A 369 -29.91 28.38 40.56
CA ASN A 369 -29.41 29.40 41.50
C ASN A 369 -29.39 28.94 42.96
N SER A 370 -28.39 29.38 43.74
CA SER A 370 -28.58 30.28 44.91
C SER A 370 -27.28 30.50 45.71
N CYS A 371 -27.17 31.71 46.28
CA CYS A 371 -26.08 32.25 47.10
C CYS A 371 -25.75 31.41 48.36
N ASP A 372 -24.48 31.41 48.77
CA ASP A 372 -24.05 32.08 50.01
C ASP A 372 -22.51 32.05 50.22
N SER A 373 -22.05 33.00 51.02
CA SER A 373 -20.68 33.48 51.24
C SER A 373 -19.80 32.65 52.18
N GLU A 374 -18.48 32.80 51.99
CA GLU A 374 -17.36 32.60 52.93
C GLU A 374 -17.06 31.18 53.47
N HIS A 375 -15.88 30.65 53.16
CA HIS A 375 -14.84 30.36 54.15
C HIS A 375 -13.54 29.84 53.49
N ILE A 376 -12.43 30.47 53.88
CA ILE A 376 -11.07 29.99 53.66
C ILE A 376 -10.86 28.76 54.56
N SER A 377 -10.68 27.58 53.96
CA SER A 377 -10.05 26.45 54.64
C SER A 377 -9.14 25.70 53.68
N SER A 378 -7.89 25.57 54.09
CA SER A 378 -6.86 24.70 53.52
C SER A 378 -7.38 23.28 53.31
N GLU A 379 -7.50 22.84 52.05
CA GLU A 379 -7.67 21.42 51.73
C GLU A 379 -6.55 20.94 50.81
N THR A 380 -5.82 19.98 51.37
CA THR A 380 -4.86 19.05 50.78
C THR A 380 -5.23 18.67 49.35
N LYS A 381 -4.28 18.84 48.41
CA LYS A 381 -4.34 18.24 47.07
C LYS A 381 -4.58 16.73 47.20
N VAL A 382 -5.82 16.29 47.04
CA VAL A 382 -6.15 14.91 46.74
C VAL A 382 -5.71 14.69 45.30
N ILE A 383 -4.57 14.02 45.12
CA ILE A 383 -4.14 13.51 43.83
C ILE A 383 -5.15 12.41 43.46
N ASP A 384 -5.94 12.67 42.43
CA ASP A 384 -6.85 11.68 41.85
C ASP A 384 -6.05 10.50 41.29
N LEU A 385 -5.93 9.44 42.08
CA LEU A 385 -5.09 8.26 41.86
C LEU A 385 -5.61 7.29 40.79
N HIS A 386 -6.63 7.67 40.01
CA HIS A 386 -7.33 6.73 39.11
C HIS A 386 -7.21 7.03 37.61
N LYS A 387 -6.44 8.03 37.18
CA LYS A 387 -6.08 8.15 35.75
C LYS A 387 -4.86 7.28 35.46
N PRO A 388 -4.95 6.28 34.55
CA PRO A 388 -3.79 5.47 34.19
C PRO A 388 -2.70 6.38 33.61
N THR A 389 -1.50 6.35 34.20
CA THR A 389 -0.35 7.08 33.66
C THR A 389 0.06 6.47 32.33
N ILE A 390 -0.03 7.27 31.26
CA ILE A 390 0.43 6.89 29.91
C ILE A 390 1.92 7.25 29.80
N TYR A 391 2.75 6.27 29.47
CA TYR A 391 4.15 6.50 29.15
C TYR A 391 4.26 6.95 27.70
N LEU A 392 4.94 8.07 27.47
CA LEU A 392 5.17 8.61 26.13
C LEU A 392 6.52 8.10 25.60
N GLY A 393 6.49 7.41 24.48
CA GLY A 393 7.71 6.95 23.80
C GLY A 393 8.59 8.09 23.31
N ASP A 394 9.90 7.88 23.27
CA ASP A 394 10.90 8.79 22.73
C ASP A 394 11.38 8.40 21.32
N ALA A 395 10.85 7.32 20.75
CA ALA A 395 11.15 6.87 19.40
C ALA A 395 10.56 7.81 18.34
N ASN A 396 11.35 8.09 17.30
CA ASN A 396 10.89 8.77 16.09
C ASN A 396 10.46 7.78 14.99
N VAL A 397 10.92 6.53 15.10
CA VAL A 397 10.67 5.43 14.15
C VAL A 397 9.94 4.31 14.89
N ALA A 398 8.86 3.84 14.28
CA ALA A 398 8.16 2.62 14.66
C ALA A 398 8.14 1.62 13.50
N ILE A 399 7.88 0.37 13.84
CA ILE A 399 7.78 -0.73 12.87
C ILE A 399 6.47 -1.46 13.11
N LEU A 400 5.72 -1.73 12.04
CA LEU A 400 4.61 -2.70 12.09
C LEU A 400 5.21 -4.09 12.24
N PHE A 401 5.22 -4.59 13.47
CA PHE A 401 6.08 -5.70 13.87
C PHE A 401 5.27 -6.94 14.20
N SER A 402 4.91 -7.74 13.19
CA SER A 402 4.25 -9.04 13.38
C SER A 402 5.21 -10.12 13.91
N GLY A 403 6.52 -9.89 13.81
CA GLY A 403 7.56 -10.90 14.05
C GLY A 403 7.84 -11.81 12.84
N GLY A 404 7.12 -11.63 11.73
CA GLY A 404 7.47 -12.30 10.47
C GLY A 404 8.80 -11.80 9.90
N LEU A 405 9.32 -12.51 8.89
CA LEU A 405 10.62 -12.24 8.26
C LEU A 405 10.77 -10.79 7.83
N ASP A 406 9.79 -10.24 7.11
CA ASP A 406 9.88 -8.88 6.55
C ASP A 406 10.00 -7.81 7.66
N ALA A 407 9.18 -7.94 8.71
CA ALA A 407 9.20 -7.02 9.83
C ALA A 407 10.49 -7.14 10.66
N ALA A 408 11.01 -8.36 10.83
CA ALA A 408 12.28 -8.61 11.51
C ALA A 408 13.47 -8.05 10.73
N VAL A 409 13.51 -8.23 9.41
CA VAL A 409 14.53 -7.67 8.52
C VAL A 409 14.49 -6.14 8.55
N ILE A 410 13.31 -5.54 8.45
CA ILE A 410 13.18 -4.07 8.56
C ILE A 410 13.62 -3.57 9.93
N ALA A 411 13.32 -4.29 11.01
CA ALA A 411 13.82 -3.94 12.34
C ALA A 411 15.34 -4.00 12.44
N ALA A 412 15.95 -5.09 11.97
CA ALA A 412 17.40 -5.22 11.93
C ALA A 412 18.07 -4.15 11.07
N LEU A 413 17.47 -3.75 9.95
CA LEU A 413 17.97 -2.65 9.12
C LEU A 413 17.78 -1.30 9.79
N ALA A 414 16.64 -1.03 10.42
CA ALA A 414 16.37 0.22 11.13
C ALA A 414 17.38 0.46 12.27
N ASP A 415 17.79 -0.60 12.97
CA ASP A 415 18.84 -0.52 14.01
C ASP A 415 20.16 0.06 13.48
N ARG A 416 20.49 -0.18 12.20
CA ARG A 416 21.74 0.31 11.58
C ARG A 416 21.74 1.82 11.35
N TYR A 417 20.57 2.43 11.17
CA TYR A 417 20.45 3.83 10.70
C TYR A 417 19.82 4.76 11.73
N VAL A 418 19.04 4.25 12.69
CA VAL A 418 18.55 5.06 13.81
C VAL A 418 19.68 5.28 14.81
N ASP A 419 19.85 6.53 15.27
CA ASP A 419 20.79 6.91 16.33
C ASP A 419 20.78 5.89 17.48
N PRO A 420 21.92 5.24 17.82
CA PRO A 420 22.02 4.23 18.87
C PRO A 420 21.39 4.60 20.21
N GLU A 421 21.37 5.89 20.57
CA GLU A 421 20.80 6.38 21.83
C GLU A 421 19.28 6.52 21.81
N LYS A 422 18.66 6.46 20.62
CA LYS A 422 17.21 6.53 20.44
C LYS A 422 16.57 5.15 20.46
N SER A 423 15.38 5.06 21.03
CA SER A 423 14.60 3.82 20.95
C SER A 423 13.94 3.65 19.59
N ILE A 424 13.59 2.40 19.27
CA ILE A 424 12.72 2.04 18.15
C ILE A 424 11.48 1.34 18.72
N ASP A 425 10.30 1.76 18.27
CA ASP A 425 9.02 1.21 18.71
C ASP A 425 8.61 0.03 17.80
N LEU A 426 8.26 -1.10 18.40
CA LEU A 426 7.76 -2.28 17.68
C LEU A 426 6.27 -2.44 17.98
N LEU A 427 5.42 -2.12 17.01
CA LEU A 427 3.96 -2.15 17.14
C LEU A 427 3.47 -3.56 16.77
N ASN A 428 3.15 -4.39 17.77
CA ASN A 428 2.66 -5.75 17.54
C ASN A 428 1.18 -5.86 17.98
N VAL A 429 0.32 -6.18 17.03
CA VAL A 429 -1.13 -6.27 17.21
C VAL A 429 -1.53 -7.72 17.47
N ALA A 430 -2.41 -7.92 18.45
CA ALA A 430 -2.99 -9.22 18.76
C ALA A 430 -4.51 -9.10 18.91
N PHE A 431 -5.25 -9.91 18.17
CA PHE A 431 -6.70 -10.04 18.30
C PHE A 431 -7.04 -11.15 19.30
N ALA A 432 -7.98 -10.89 20.21
CA ALA A 432 -8.34 -11.85 21.26
C ALA A 432 -8.83 -13.22 20.71
N SER A 433 -8.27 -14.31 21.22
CA SER A 433 -8.68 -15.68 20.82
C SER A 433 -10.14 -16.00 21.19
N PRO A 434 -10.88 -16.78 20.37
CA PRO A 434 -12.22 -17.27 20.75
C PRO A 434 -12.18 -18.21 21.95
N GLY A 435 -12.69 -17.77 23.11
CA GLY A 435 -12.95 -18.65 24.27
C GLY A 435 -12.59 -18.08 25.64
N SER A 436 -11.90 -16.94 25.70
CA SER A 436 -11.40 -16.33 26.94
C SER A 436 -12.36 -15.32 27.60
N GLU A 437 -13.22 -14.65 26.82
CA GLU A 437 -14.12 -13.60 27.31
C GLU A 437 -15.34 -14.14 28.08
N GLN A 438 -15.85 -15.34 27.73
CA GLN A 438 -17.00 -15.95 28.43
C GLN A 438 -16.71 -16.29 29.89
N GLN A 439 -15.43 -16.46 30.27
CA GLN A 439 -15.04 -16.74 31.65
C GLN A 439 -14.99 -15.48 32.53
N GLN A 440 -14.77 -14.28 31.95
CA GLN A 440 -14.69 -13.04 32.72
C GLN A 440 -16.07 -12.51 33.14
N GLN A 441 -17.11 -12.65 32.29
CA GLN A 441 -18.47 -12.25 32.64
C GLN A 441 -19.14 -13.21 33.67
N GLN A 442 -18.80 -14.50 33.65
CA GLN A 442 -19.29 -15.46 34.66
C GLN A 442 -18.60 -15.30 36.02
N LYS A 443 -17.33 -14.86 36.06
CA LYS A 443 -16.61 -14.57 37.32
C LYS A 443 -17.21 -13.37 38.09
N LYS A 444 -17.78 -12.36 37.40
CA LYS A 444 -18.53 -11.26 38.06
C LYS A 444 -19.84 -11.73 38.72
N LYS A 445 -20.53 -12.74 38.16
CA LYS A 445 -21.74 -13.33 38.77
C LYS A 445 -21.47 -14.35 39.89
N LYS A 446 -20.28 -14.95 39.94
CA LYS A 446 -19.90 -15.93 40.98
C LYS A 446 -19.27 -15.32 42.24
N LYS A 447 -18.84 -14.05 42.21
CA LYS A 447 -18.22 -13.39 43.37
C LYS A 447 -19.19 -13.07 44.52
N ASP A 448 -20.51 -13.16 44.27
CA ASP A 448 -21.55 -12.99 45.30
C ASP A 448 -21.96 -14.31 46.00
N LYS A 449 -21.43 -15.47 45.60
CA LYS A 449 -21.78 -16.75 46.22
C LYS A 449 -20.58 -17.70 46.32
N ARG A 450 -19.78 -17.57 47.38
CA ARG A 450 -19.31 -18.68 48.25
C ARG A 450 -18.17 -18.21 49.16
N ASN A 451 -18.52 -18.00 50.43
CA ASN A 451 -17.65 -18.34 51.56
C ASN A 451 -17.80 -19.83 51.85
N ASN A 452 -16.72 -20.45 52.35
CA ASN A 452 -16.55 -21.78 52.93
C ASN A 452 -16.07 -22.91 52.00
N GLY A 453 -14.91 -23.48 52.36
CA GLY A 453 -14.55 -24.88 52.10
C GLY A 453 -13.13 -25.08 51.59
N LEU A 454 -12.25 -25.60 52.45
CA LEU A 454 -10.91 -26.10 52.15
C LEU A 454 -10.94 -27.31 51.20
N GLY A 455 -9.94 -27.40 50.32
CA GLY A 455 -9.65 -28.58 49.50
C GLY A 455 -8.50 -28.31 48.54
N ASP A 456 -7.33 -28.86 48.86
CA ASP A 456 -6.13 -28.89 48.01
C ASP A 456 -6.40 -29.70 46.74
N ASP A 457 -6.19 -29.06 45.58
CA ASP A 457 -5.76 -29.77 44.37
C ASP A 457 -4.92 -28.83 43.51
N HIS A 458 -3.60 -29.06 43.52
CA HIS A 458 -2.61 -28.28 42.77
C HIS A 458 -2.60 -28.72 41.29
N THR A 459 -3.54 -28.20 40.51
CA THR A 459 -3.31 -27.92 39.08
C THR A 459 -3.82 -26.52 38.77
N THR A 460 -2.90 -25.56 38.77
CA THR A 460 -3.17 -24.16 38.43
C THR A 460 -3.66 -24.06 36.98
N SER A 461 -4.97 -23.93 36.83
CA SER A 461 -5.60 -23.34 35.65
C SER A 461 -5.19 -21.86 35.57
N ALA A 462 -3.97 -21.61 35.09
CA ALA A 462 -3.49 -20.27 34.80
C ALA A 462 -4.45 -19.64 33.77
N ASP A 463 -4.95 -18.44 34.09
CA ASP A 463 -5.69 -17.58 33.16
C ASP A 463 -4.88 -17.47 31.86
N LYS A 464 -5.31 -18.18 30.79
CA LYS A 464 -4.65 -18.07 29.50
C LYS A 464 -4.86 -16.65 28.99
N ASN A 465 -3.78 -15.86 28.94
CA ASN A 465 -3.79 -14.53 28.36
C ASN A 465 -4.36 -14.64 26.92
N PRO A 466 -5.49 -13.99 26.62
CA PRO A 466 -6.20 -14.16 25.35
C PRO A 466 -5.45 -13.61 24.13
N PHE A 467 -4.42 -12.82 24.37
CA PHE A 467 -3.60 -12.16 23.36
C PHE A 467 -2.29 -12.89 23.07
N LEU A 468 -2.02 -14.05 23.70
CA LEU A 468 -0.91 -14.94 23.32
C LEU A 468 -1.26 -15.76 22.07
N VAL A 469 -1.53 -15.05 20.98
CA VAL A 469 -1.81 -15.59 19.64
C VAL A 469 -0.49 -15.78 18.86
N PRO A 470 -0.49 -16.55 17.74
CA PRO A 470 0.73 -16.79 16.96
C PRO A 470 1.53 -15.52 16.66
N ASP A 471 0.90 -14.46 16.15
CA ASP A 471 1.58 -13.19 15.82
C ASP A 471 2.24 -12.51 17.04
N ARG A 472 1.64 -12.65 18.23
CA ARG A 472 2.24 -12.13 19.48
C ARG A 472 3.47 -12.96 19.86
N LEU A 473 3.36 -14.28 19.80
CA LEU A 473 4.43 -15.21 20.16
C LEU A 473 5.62 -15.07 19.21
N THR A 474 5.37 -15.06 17.90
CA THR A 474 6.36 -14.82 16.87
C THR A 474 7.00 -13.44 17.04
N GLY A 475 6.22 -12.41 17.42
CA GLY A 475 6.75 -11.09 17.78
C GLY A 475 7.79 -11.14 18.92
N TYR A 476 7.54 -11.90 19.99
CA TYR A 476 8.54 -12.03 21.05
C TYR A 476 9.78 -12.80 20.62
N THR A 477 9.63 -13.89 19.87
CA THR A 477 10.77 -14.66 19.35
C THR A 477 11.65 -13.78 18.45
N ALA A 478 11.04 -13.03 17.53
CA ALA A 478 11.77 -12.11 16.67
C ALA A 478 12.47 -11.00 17.48
N LEU A 479 11.83 -10.46 18.54
CA LEU A 479 12.46 -9.49 19.43
C LEU A 479 13.72 -10.05 20.11
N GLU A 480 13.73 -11.33 20.49
CA GLU A 480 14.90 -11.99 21.09
C GLU A 480 16.06 -12.14 20.11
N GLU A 481 15.78 -12.24 18.81
CA GLU A 481 16.78 -12.32 17.74
C GLU A 481 17.39 -10.95 17.37
N LEU A 482 16.70 -9.84 17.68
CA LEU A 482 17.19 -8.50 17.41
C LEU A 482 18.37 -8.11 18.31
N ASN A 483 19.16 -7.12 17.87
CA ASN A 483 20.31 -6.61 18.61
C ASN A 483 19.91 -6.20 20.04
N PRO A 484 20.41 -6.87 21.10
CA PRO A 484 20.00 -6.63 22.47
C PRO A 484 20.55 -5.32 23.06
N ARG A 485 21.51 -4.67 22.39
CA ARG A 485 22.06 -3.37 22.81
C ARG A 485 21.13 -2.20 22.47
N ARG A 486 20.22 -2.39 21.52
CA ARG A 486 19.23 -1.39 21.13
C ARG A 486 18.11 -1.33 22.16
N LYS A 487 17.66 -0.11 22.48
CA LYS A 487 16.41 0.12 23.23
C LYS A 487 15.20 -0.13 22.32
N TRP A 488 14.72 -1.37 22.29
CA TRP A 488 13.44 -1.72 21.66
C TRP A 488 12.28 -1.46 22.61
N ASN A 489 11.24 -0.77 22.16
CA ASN A 489 9.97 -0.68 22.90
C ASN A 489 8.95 -1.60 22.21
N PHE A 490 8.76 -2.82 22.73
CA PHE A 490 7.77 -3.74 22.20
C PHE A 490 6.39 -3.36 22.73
N ILE A 491 5.49 -2.91 21.86
CA ILE A 491 4.20 -2.35 22.23
C ILE A 491 3.11 -3.38 21.89
N GLU A 492 2.50 -3.92 22.93
CA GLU A 492 1.40 -4.87 22.87
C GLU A 492 0.07 -4.18 22.64
N ILE A 493 -0.35 -4.15 21.38
CA ILE A 493 -1.65 -3.63 20.97
C ILE A 493 -2.65 -4.77 21.03
N ASN A 494 -3.38 -4.83 22.13
CA ASN A 494 -4.33 -5.91 22.42
C ASN A 494 -5.74 -5.47 22.04
N VAL A 495 -6.34 -6.12 21.04
CA VAL A 495 -7.61 -5.73 20.45
C VAL A 495 -8.69 -6.74 20.84
N THR A 496 -9.71 -6.29 21.55
CA THR A 496 -10.84 -7.14 21.94
C THR A 496 -11.75 -7.43 20.75
N LYS A 497 -12.62 -8.44 20.87
CA LYS A 497 -13.57 -8.75 19.80
C LYS A 497 -14.57 -7.63 19.55
N ASP A 498 -15.08 -7.03 20.62
CA ASP A 498 -16.04 -5.93 20.54
C ASP A 498 -15.42 -4.71 19.84
N GLU A 499 -14.19 -4.36 20.22
CA GLU A 499 -13.44 -3.26 19.60
C GLU A 499 -13.15 -3.54 18.12
N LEU A 500 -12.69 -4.75 17.79
CA LEU A 500 -12.46 -5.17 16.42
C LEU A 500 -13.75 -5.05 15.60
N GLN A 501 -14.88 -5.59 16.09
CA GLN A 501 -16.14 -5.58 15.37
C GLN A 501 -16.67 -4.16 15.15
N GLU A 502 -16.61 -3.32 16.17
CA GLU A 502 -17.04 -1.92 16.09
C GLU A 502 -16.24 -1.15 15.03
N ILE A 503 -14.92 -1.20 15.11
CA ILE A 503 -14.03 -0.46 14.21
C ILE A 503 -14.09 -1.02 12.79
N ARG A 504 -14.19 -2.34 12.65
CA ARG A 504 -14.37 -3.00 11.36
C ARG A 504 -15.63 -2.51 10.65
N GLN A 505 -16.74 -2.43 11.37
CA GLN A 505 -18.01 -1.97 10.83
C GLN A 505 -18.02 -0.46 10.53
N LYS A 506 -17.45 0.37 11.41
CA LYS A 506 -17.54 1.84 11.29
C LYS A 506 -16.47 2.48 10.41
N ARG A 507 -15.32 1.82 10.22
CA ARG A 507 -14.13 2.42 9.58
C ARG A 507 -13.51 1.49 8.56
N VAL A 508 -12.94 0.35 8.98
CA VAL A 508 -12.01 -0.43 8.14
C VAL A 508 -12.69 -0.99 6.89
N SER A 509 -13.93 -1.48 7.00
CA SER A 509 -14.70 -2.00 5.84
C SER A 509 -15.01 -0.95 4.77
N HIS A 510 -14.91 0.34 5.08
CA HIS A 510 -15.06 1.43 4.12
C HIS A 510 -13.75 1.83 3.44
N LEU A 511 -12.61 1.36 3.96
CA LEU A 511 -11.26 1.69 3.48
C LEU A 511 -10.63 0.58 2.63
N LEU A 512 -11.16 -0.64 2.71
CA LEU A 512 -10.63 -1.81 2.00
C LEU A 512 -11.61 -2.26 0.93
N TYR A 513 -11.13 -2.45 -0.30
CA TYR A 513 -11.92 -3.01 -1.39
C TYR A 513 -11.04 -3.63 -2.48
N PRO A 514 -11.42 -4.80 -3.06
CA PRO A 514 -12.59 -5.62 -2.73
C PRO A 514 -12.37 -6.42 -1.44
N LEU A 515 -13.37 -6.47 -0.56
CA LEU A 515 -13.37 -7.32 0.65
C LEU A 515 -13.60 -8.80 0.30
N CYS A 516 -12.88 -9.31 -0.70
CA CYS A 516 -13.08 -10.64 -1.26
C CYS A 516 -12.35 -11.72 -0.46
N SER A 517 -11.35 -11.36 0.36
CA SER A 517 -10.66 -12.31 1.24
C SER A 517 -10.73 -11.90 2.71
N VAL A 518 -10.64 -12.90 3.59
CA VAL A 518 -10.47 -12.69 5.03
C VAL A 518 -9.14 -11.97 5.33
N LEU A 519 -8.16 -12.10 4.43
CA LEU A 519 -6.80 -11.58 4.59
C LEU A 519 -6.77 -10.05 4.42
N ASP A 520 -7.52 -9.50 3.44
CA ASP A 520 -7.63 -8.06 3.20
C ASP A 520 -8.12 -7.35 4.47
N ASP A 521 -9.20 -7.88 5.05
CA ASP A 521 -9.83 -7.37 6.26
C ASP A 521 -8.91 -7.49 7.49
N SER A 522 -8.23 -8.62 7.64
CA SER A 522 -7.34 -8.89 8.78
C SER A 522 -6.11 -7.98 8.77
N ILE A 523 -5.47 -7.81 7.61
CA ILE A 523 -4.31 -6.92 7.44
C ILE A 523 -4.72 -5.47 7.67
N GLY A 524 -5.80 -5.00 7.04
CA GLY A 524 -6.22 -3.62 7.22
C GLY A 524 -6.65 -3.31 8.66
N CYS A 525 -7.24 -4.27 9.38
CA CYS A 525 -7.48 -4.13 10.82
C CYS A 525 -6.16 -4.02 11.60
N ALA A 526 -5.18 -4.88 11.33
CA ALA A 526 -3.89 -4.85 12.02
C ALA A 526 -3.18 -3.50 11.82
N ILE A 527 -3.14 -2.98 10.59
CA ILE A 527 -2.55 -1.66 10.28
C ILE A 527 -3.30 -0.54 11.01
N TRP A 528 -4.64 -0.57 10.98
CA TRP A 528 -5.46 0.44 11.65
C TRP A 528 -5.22 0.48 13.15
N PHE A 529 -5.17 -0.70 13.79
CA PHE A 529 -4.94 -0.77 15.23
C PHE A 529 -3.51 -0.39 15.61
N ALA A 530 -2.53 -0.77 14.78
CA ALA A 530 -1.14 -0.40 14.96
C ALA A 530 -0.90 1.11 14.84
N SER A 531 -1.53 1.76 13.85
CA SER A 531 -1.33 3.19 13.58
C SER A 531 -1.81 4.10 14.72
N ARG A 532 -2.62 3.59 15.65
CA ARG A 532 -3.00 4.32 16.87
C ARG A 532 -1.82 4.57 17.82
N GLY A 533 -0.77 3.75 17.73
CA GLY A 533 0.42 3.85 18.58
C GLY A 533 0.18 3.55 20.06
N LEU A 534 -1.02 3.15 20.47
CA LEU A 534 -1.39 2.92 21.87
C LEU A 534 -1.41 1.42 22.20
N GLY A 535 -0.67 1.01 23.22
CA GLY A 535 -0.62 -0.37 23.69
C GLY A 535 0.03 -0.51 25.06
N ILE A 536 0.36 -1.74 25.46
CA ILE A 536 1.04 -2.04 26.72
C ILE A 536 2.50 -2.36 26.43
N LEU A 537 3.45 -1.79 27.16
CA LEU A 537 4.86 -2.12 26.95
C LEU A 537 5.14 -3.59 27.37
N GLY A 538 5.66 -4.40 26.46
CA GLY A 538 5.87 -5.84 26.63
C GLY A 538 7.27 -6.24 27.09
N ASN A 539 8.22 -5.29 27.11
CA ASN A 539 9.61 -5.50 27.50
C ASN A 539 10.16 -4.31 28.32
N GLY A 540 11.38 -4.47 28.84
CA GLY A 540 12.07 -3.43 29.60
C GLY A 540 11.51 -3.15 31.00
N PRO A 541 12.02 -2.12 31.69
CA PRO A 541 11.70 -1.85 33.10
C PRO A 541 10.25 -1.40 33.33
N ASN A 542 9.60 -0.84 32.31
CA ASN A 542 8.21 -0.37 32.38
C ASN A 542 7.22 -1.39 31.79
N LYS A 543 7.62 -2.67 31.70
CA LYS A 543 6.75 -3.74 31.21
C LYS A 543 5.40 -3.74 31.96
N GLY A 544 4.31 -3.91 31.22
CA GLY A 544 2.93 -3.91 31.73
C GLY A 544 2.31 -2.53 31.89
N LYS A 545 3.02 -1.45 31.55
CA LYS A 545 2.47 -0.07 31.59
C LYS A 545 1.86 0.33 30.25
N LEU A 546 0.82 1.16 30.31
CA LEU A 546 0.21 1.78 29.13
C LEU A 546 1.22 2.72 28.46
N PHE A 547 1.40 2.58 27.16
CA PHE A 547 2.42 3.24 26.37
C PHE A 547 1.82 3.81 25.09
N TYR A 548 2.22 5.03 24.74
CA TYR A 548 1.85 5.69 23.51
C TYR A 548 3.11 6.02 22.69
N SER A 549 3.20 5.42 21.50
CA SER A 549 4.23 5.70 20.51
C SER A 549 4.01 7.09 19.93
N ARG A 550 5.09 7.89 19.91
CA ARG A 550 5.13 9.20 19.24
C ARG A 550 5.92 9.14 17.93
N ALA A 551 6.17 7.94 17.43
CA ALA A 551 6.90 7.76 16.19
C ALA A 551 6.20 8.51 15.05
N LYS A 552 7.00 9.25 14.27
CA LYS A 552 6.51 10.02 13.12
C LYS A 552 6.54 9.21 11.83
N VAL A 553 7.39 8.19 11.80
CA VAL A 553 7.51 7.25 10.67
C VAL A 553 7.23 5.85 11.18
N ILE A 554 6.33 5.18 10.48
CA ILE A 554 6.04 3.76 10.71
C ILE A 554 6.51 3.01 9.47
N LEU A 555 7.50 2.14 9.65
CA LEU A 555 7.98 1.26 8.60
C LEU A 555 7.10 0.01 8.54
N CYS A 556 6.72 -0.38 7.33
CA CYS A 556 5.90 -1.55 7.06
C CYS A 556 6.66 -2.48 6.11
N GLY A 557 6.70 -3.77 6.45
CA GLY A 557 7.29 -4.81 5.60
C GLY A 557 6.35 -5.39 4.54
N MET A 558 5.12 -4.90 4.48
CA MET A 558 4.20 -5.24 3.40
C MET A 558 4.69 -4.61 2.10
N GLY A 559 4.78 -5.40 1.03
CA GLY A 559 5.23 -4.92 -0.27
C GLY A 559 6.04 -5.94 -1.05
N ALA A 560 6.79 -6.81 -0.37
CA ALA A 560 7.51 -7.89 -1.05
C ALA A 560 6.52 -8.84 -1.74
N ASP A 561 5.45 -9.23 -1.04
CA ASP A 561 4.35 -10.01 -1.58
C ASP A 561 3.51 -9.24 -2.61
N GLU A 562 3.32 -7.92 -2.46
CA GLU A 562 2.62 -7.07 -3.42
C GLU A 562 3.31 -7.05 -4.80
N LEU A 563 4.66 -7.07 -4.85
CA LEU A 563 5.41 -7.20 -6.10
C LEU A 563 5.08 -8.48 -6.88
N PHE A 564 4.59 -9.49 -6.17
CA PHE A 564 4.16 -10.79 -6.69
C PHE A 564 2.62 -10.93 -6.75
N ALA A 565 1.84 -9.88 -6.44
CA ALA A 565 0.39 -9.99 -6.25
C ALA A 565 -0.02 -11.10 -5.25
N GLY A 566 0.85 -11.39 -4.27
CA GLY A 566 0.78 -12.51 -3.34
C GLY A 566 1.52 -13.76 -3.86
N TYR A 567 2.34 -14.37 -3.00
CA TYR A 567 3.19 -15.52 -3.39
C TYR A 567 2.42 -16.69 -4.00
N SER A 568 1.21 -16.99 -3.52
CA SER A 568 0.37 -18.06 -4.07
C SER A 568 -0.10 -17.74 -5.48
N ARG A 569 -0.55 -16.50 -5.73
CA ARG A 569 -0.99 -16.05 -7.05
C ARG A 569 0.19 -16.04 -8.02
N HIS A 570 1.32 -15.46 -7.62
CA HIS A 570 2.54 -15.52 -8.42
C HIS A 570 2.96 -16.96 -8.71
N ARG A 571 2.96 -17.87 -7.73
CA ARG A 571 3.32 -19.27 -7.98
C ARG A 571 2.41 -19.93 -9.02
N SER A 572 1.11 -19.65 -8.97
CA SER A 572 0.14 -20.15 -9.97
C SER A 572 0.41 -19.54 -11.35
N SER A 573 0.54 -18.22 -11.44
CA SER A 573 0.87 -17.52 -12.69
C SER A 573 2.23 -17.92 -13.24
N PHE A 574 3.21 -18.18 -12.38
CA PHE A 574 4.56 -18.59 -12.73
C PHE A 574 4.56 -20.02 -13.30
N ARG A 575 3.88 -20.97 -12.65
CA ARG A 575 3.71 -22.34 -13.18
C ARG A 575 3.06 -22.34 -14.56
N TRP A 576 2.13 -21.41 -14.77
CA TRP A 576 1.45 -21.21 -16.02
C TRP A 576 2.40 -20.63 -17.09
N LEU A 577 3.03 -19.49 -16.84
CA LEU A 577 3.88 -18.78 -17.80
C LEU A 577 5.24 -19.45 -18.07
N ALA A 578 5.77 -20.22 -17.12
CA ALA A 578 7.04 -20.93 -17.27
C ALA A 578 6.92 -22.21 -18.12
N GLY A 579 5.71 -22.66 -18.47
CA GLY A 579 5.49 -23.86 -19.28
C GLY A 579 6.14 -25.09 -18.65
N SER A 580 5.60 -25.57 -17.52
CA SER A 580 6.19 -26.63 -16.69
C SER A 580 7.60 -26.30 -16.17
N TYR A 581 8.02 -26.90 -15.07
CA TYR A 581 9.30 -26.62 -14.38
C TYR A 581 10.58 -26.74 -15.25
N THR A 582 10.46 -27.17 -16.50
CA THR A 582 11.54 -27.52 -17.44
C THR A 582 12.29 -26.32 -18.03
N ARG A 583 11.85 -25.07 -17.80
CA ARG A 583 12.60 -23.87 -18.24
C ARG A 583 13.49 -23.20 -17.18
N ILE A 584 13.38 -23.59 -15.90
CA ILE A 584 14.39 -23.22 -14.89
C ILE A 584 15.40 -24.35 -14.67
N ALA A 585 15.05 -25.59 -15.06
CA ALA A 585 15.89 -26.76 -14.90
C ALA A 585 16.72 -27.14 -16.15
N ASN A 586 16.96 -26.20 -17.09
CA ASN A 586 17.86 -26.42 -18.23
C ASN A 586 18.83 -25.26 -18.42
#